data_AF-A0A2V9ZCQ2-F1
#
_entry.id   AF-A0A2V9ZCQ2-F1
#
_cell.length_a   1.000
_cell.length_b   1.000
_cell.length_c   1.000
_cell.angle_alpha   90.00
_cell.angle_beta   90.00
_cell.angle_gamma   90.00
#
_symmetry.space_group_name_H-M   'P 1'
#
loop_
_entity.id
_entity.type
_entity.pdbx_description
1 polymer ?
#
loop_
_entity_poly.entity_id
_entity_poly.type
_entity_poly.pdbx_seq_one_letter_code
_entity_poly.pdbx_strand_id
1 'polypeptide(L)'
;MPPKIWARVRQTGAHGLRRGAWYPVVNDLGPSIVILDVSKRNVPVPRESVDLAEQRPDQWSVVRWDSSKPIPRRISQEHLPLTYAVCPFCRARAYVVDGQEDLECPECKKKSRVDWENAC
;
A
#
# COMPACT_ATOMS: atom_id res chain seq x y z
N MET A 1 -3.77 21.76 -7.05
CA MET A 1 -4.58 21.30 -5.89
C MET A 1 -3.99 19.97 -5.42
N PRO A 2 -3.79 19.75 -4.11
CA PRO A 2 -3.34 18.44 -3.63
C PRO A 2 -4.38 17.37 -4.03
N PRO A 3 -3.94 16.12 -4.28
CA PRO A 3 -4.84 15.04 -4.61
C PRO A 3 -5.84 14.85 -3.47
N LYS A 4 -7.13 14.92 -3.81
CA LYS A 4 -8.24 14.77 -2.86
C LYS A 4 -8.52 13.32 -2.51
N ILE A 5 -7.95 12.37 -3.23
CA ILE A 5 -8.21 10.94 -3.05
C ILE A 5 -6.89 10.17 -3.13
N TRP A 6 -6.76 9.18 -2.26
CA TRP A 6 -5.66 8.24 -2.19
C TRP A 6 -6.17 6.83 -2.44
N ALA A 7 -5.35 6.01 -3.08
CA ALA A 7 -5.66 4.62 -3.38
C ALA A 7 -4.62 3.68 -2.77
N ARG A 8 -5.08 2.73 -1.96
CA ARG A 8 -4.26 1.61 -1.46
C ARG A 8 -4.35 0.45 -2.41
N VAL A 9 -3.22 -0.07 -2.84
CA VAL A 9 -3.20 -1.21 -3.76
C VAL A 9 -3.46 -2.51 -2.99
N ARG A 10 -4.55 -3.23 -3.31
CA ARG A 10 -4.86 -4.52 -2.69
C ARG A 10 -4.17 -5.71 -3.35
N GLN A 11 -4.08 -5.68 -4.68
CA GLN A 11 -3.47 -6.77 -5.45
C GLN A 11 -2.20 -6.29 -6.16
N THR A 12 -1.16 -7.12 -6.11
CA THR A 12 0.07 -6.88 -6.87
C THR A 12 -0.19 -7.15 -8.35
N GLY A 13 -0.71 -6.15 -9.07
CA GLY A 13 -0.87 -6.18 -10.53
C GLY A 13 0.41 -5.72 -11.25
N ALA A 14 0.61 -6.20 -12.48
CA ALA A 14 1.84 -6.16 -13.29
C ALA A 14 2.49 -4.78 -13.57
N HIS A 15 2.03 -3.68 -12.97
CA HIS A 15 2.44 -2.31 -13.28
C HIS A 15 3.43 -1.70 -12.27
N GLY A 16 4.14 -2.54 -11.49
CA GLY A 16 5.14 -2.09 -10.52
C GLY A 16 4.56 -1.48 -9.24
N LEU A 17 3.27 -1.69 -9.01
CA LEU A 17 2.57 -1.24 -7.82
C LEU A 17 2.93 -2.09 -6.61
N ARG A 18 3.16 -1.42 -5.49
CA ARG A 18 3.42 -2.07 -4.20
C ARG A 18 2.10 -2.28 -3.46
N ARG A 19 1.77 -3.54 -3.17
CA ARG A 19 0.63 -3.90 -2.30
C ARG A 19 0.75 -3.22 -0.95
N GLY A 20 -0.37 -2.73 -0.42
CA GLY A 20 -0.45 -1.96 0.83
C GLY A 20 0.07 -0.52 0.73
N ALA A 21 0.69 -0.10 -0.37
CA ALA A 21 1.12 1.28 -0.54
C ALA A 21 -0.03 2.18 -1.01
N TRP A 22 -0.03 3.40 -0.50
CA TRP A 22 -0.97 4.45 -0.89
C TRP A 22 -0.37 5.32 -1.99
N TYR A 23 -1.13 5.50 -3.06
CA TYR A 23 -0.80 6.36 -4.19
C TYR A 23 -1.85 7.45 -4.34
N PRO A 24 -1.45 8.67 -4.70
CA PRO A 24 -2.43 9.71 -5.00
C PRO A 24 -3.18 9.38 -6.28
N VAL A 25 -4.49 9.61 -6.27
CA VAL A 25 -5.34 9.46 -7.45
C VAL A 25 -5.31 10.76 -8.24
N VAL A 26 -4.94 10.65 -9.52
CA VAL A 26 -4.88 11.77 -10.47
C VAL A 26 -6.22 11.93 -11.19
N ASN A 27 -6.91 10.81 -11.43
CA ASN A 27 -8.19 10.80 -12.11
C ASN A 27 -9.03 9.61 -11.62
N ASP A 28 -10.23 9.90 -11.14
CA ASP A 28 -11.24 8.95 -10.68
C ASP A 28 -12.55 9.02 -11.49
N LEU A 29 -12.54 9.69 -12.64
CA LEU A 29 -13.74 9.99 -13.46
C LEU A 29 -14.44 8.73 -14.05
N GLY A 30 -13.85 7.54 -13.90
CA GLY A 30 -14.39 6.29 -14.41
C GLY A 30 -14.90 5.36 -13.29
N PRO A 31 -16.02 4.63 -13.53
CA PRO A 31 -16.54 3.69 -12.53
C PRO A 31 -15.64 2.46 -12.34
N SER A 32 -14.85 2.10 -13.34
CA SER A 32 -14.08 0.85 -13.37
C SER A 32 -12.58 1.02 -13.28
N ILE A 33 -12.04 2.20 -13.65
CA ILE A 33 -10.60 2.46 -13.71
C ILE A 33 -10.30 3.75 -12.96
N VAL A 34 -9.26 3.71 -12.13
CA VAL A 34 -8.67 4.90 -11.51
C VAL A 34 -7.23 5.07 -11.97
N ILE A 35 -6.77 6.31 -12.13
CA ILE A 35 -5.40 6.61 -12.54
C ILE A 35 -4.62 7.05 -11.31
N LEU A 36 -3.58 6.29 -10.98
CA LEU A 36 -2.70 6.54 -9.84
C LEU A 36 -1.43 7.25 -10.31
N ASP A 37 -0.91 8.17 -9.50
CA ASP A 37 0.45 8.70 -9.68
C ASP A 37 1.46 7.81 -8.94
N VAL A 38 2.24 7.07 -9.74
CA VAL A 38 3.30 6.18 -9.28
C VAL A 38 4.64 6.76 -9.69
N SER A 39 5.21 7.59 -8.82
CA SER A 39 6.51 8.25 -9.04
C SER A 39 6.53 9.12 -10.31
N LYS A 40 5.53 10.00 -10.46
CA LYS A 40 5.29 10.87 -11.62
C LYS A 40 4.87 10.13 -12.89
N ARG A 41 4.30 8.93 -12.74
CA ARG A 41 3.75 8.16 -13.86
C ARG A 41 2.30 7.84 -13.58
N ASN A 42 1.46 8.11 -14.58
CA ASN A 42 0.05 7.79 -14.54
C ASN A 42 -0.14 6.30 -14.82
N VAL A 43 -0.57 5.55 -13.82
CA VAL A 43 -0.82 4.11 -13.91
C VAL A 43 -2.32 3.86 -13.78
N PRO A 44 -3.01 3.42 -14.85
CA PRO A 44 -4.40 3.02 -14.76
C PRO A 44 -4.50 1.68 -14.03
N VAL A 45 -5.42 1.59 -13.08
CA VAL A 45 -5.70 0.35 -12.34
C VAL A 45 -7.20 0.12 -12.21
N PRO A 46 -7.66 -1.14 -12.15
CA PRO A 46 -9.06 -1.43 -11.83
C PRO A 46 -9.43 -0.86 -10.46
N ARG A 47 -10.57 -0.17 -10.36
CA ARG A 47 -11.07 0.41 -9.11
C ARG A 47 -11.25 -0.66 -8.03
N GLU A 48 -11.68 -1.85 -8.41
CA GLU A 48 -11.84 -3.03 -7.53
C GLU A 48 -10.52 -3.56 -6.94
N SER A 49 -9.39 -3.22 -7.55
CA SER A 49 -8.06 -3.65 -7.10
C SER A 49 -7.44 -2.73 -6.05
N VAL A 50 -8.14 -1.64 -5.69
CA VAL A 50 -7.66 -0.63 -4.75
C VAL A 50 -8.71 -0.21 -3.72
N ASP A 51 -8.26 0.19 -2.53
CA ASP A 51 -9.09 0.92 -1.57
C ASP A 51 -8.96 2.41 -1.78
N LEU A 52 -10.06 3.14 -1.82
CA LEU A 52 -10.04 4.60 -1.94
C LEU A 52 -10.26 5.24 -0.57
N ALA A 53 -9.50 6.29 -0.30
CA ALA A 53 -9.64 7.13 0.89
C ALA A 53 -9.60 8.61 0.49
N GLU A 54 -10.48 9.42 1.06
CA GLU A 54 -10.55 10.87 0.80
C GLU A 54 -9.42 11.66 1.48
N GLN A 55 -8.73 11.03 2.43
CA GLN A 55 -7.58 11.61 3.10
C GLN A 55 -6.38 10.70 2.95
N ARG A 56 -5.20 11.31 3.02
CA ARG A 56 -3.98 10.53 3.12
C ARG A 56 -4.05 9.78 4.44
N PRO A 57 -3.98 8.44 4.42
CA PRO A 57 -3.96 7.69 5.67
C PRO A 57 -2.72 8.07 6.45
N ASP A 58 -2.88 8.15 7.75
CA ASP A 58 -1.81 8.34 8.72
C ASP A 58 -1.38 7.00 9.33
N GLN A 59 -2.08 5.91 9.03
CA GLN A 59 -1.80 4.57 9.57
C GLN A 59 -1.01 3.69 8.60
N TRP A 60 -0.16 2.82 9.15
CA TRP A 60 0.54 1.79 8.41
C TRP A 60 -0.43 0.76 7.89
N SER A 61 -0.32 0.44 6.60
CA SER A 61 -1.10 -0.65 6.03
C SER A 61 -0.36 -1.96 6.18
N VAL A 62 -0.97 -2.90 6.90
CA VAL A 62 -0.45 -4.26 7.03
C VAL A 62 -0.77 -5.04 5.76
N VAL A 63 0.20 -5.75 5.23
CA VAL A 63 0.04 -6.71 4.14
C VAL A 63 0.33 -8.09 4.70
N ARG A 64 -0.67 -8.97 4.62
CA ARG A 64 -0.52 -10.39 4.98
C ARG A 64 -0.51 -11.22 3.72
N TRP A 65 0.57 -11.99 3.56
CA TRP A 65 0.65 -13.00 2.54
C TRP A 65 0.01 -14.28 3.05
N ASP A 66 -0.97 -14.79 2.31
CA ASP A 66 -1.53 -16.11 2.56
C ASP A 66 -0.50 -17.17 2.17
N SER A 67 -0.04 -17.96 3.15
CA SER A 67 0.92 -19.05 2.96
C SER A 67 0.45 -20.12 1.97
N SER A 68 -0.85 -20.18 1.68
CA SER A 68 -1.47 -21.11 0.72
C SER A 68 -1.34 -20.64 -0.73
N LYS A 69 -0.95 -19.38 -0.96
CA LYS A 69 -0.76 -18.83 -2.32
C LYS A 69 0.73 -18.80 -2.67
N PRO A 70 1.11 -19.11 -3.93
CA PRO A 70 2.50 -19.12 -4.35
C PRO A 70 3.14 -17.76 -4.09
N ILE A 71 4.24 -17.74 -3.34
CA ILE A 71 4.97 -16.52 -3.00
C ILE A 71 5.46 -15.88 -4.30
N PRO A 72 5.11 -14.61 -4.60
CA PRO A 72 5.57 -13.95 -5.80
C PRO A 72 7.09 -13.83 -5.74
N ARG A 73 7.77 -14.15 -6.85
CA ARG A 73 9.25 -14.08 -6.97
C ARG A 73 9.85 -12.79 -6.38
N ARG A 74 9.16 -11.65 -6.51
CA ARG A 74 9.56 -10.35 -5.93
C ARG A 74 9.68 -10.37 -4.41
N ILE A 75 8.74 -10.99 -3.68
CA ILE A 75 8.79 -11.10 -2.22
C ILE A 75 9.96 -12.01 -1.81
N SER A 76 10.12 -13.14 -2.51
CA SER A 76 11.23 -14.06 -2.29
C SER A 76 12.61 -13.40 -2.52
N GLN A 77 12.72 -12.47 -3.47
CA GLN A 77 13.94 -11.72 -3.74
C GLN A 77 14.24 -10.63 -2.70
N GLU A 78 13.21 -10.06 -2.05
CA GLU A 78 13.37 -8.97 -1.07
C GLU A 78 13.52 -9.50 0.38
N HIS A 79 13.58 -10.82 0.61
CA HIS A 79 13.62 -11.47 1.95
C HIS A 79 12.59 -10.88 2.94
N LEU A 80 11.45 -10.43 2.43
CA LEU A 80 10.41 -9.84 3.28
C LEU A 80 9.65 -10.94 4.01
N PRO A 81 9.30 -10.74 5.29
CA PRO A 81 8.38 -11.63 6.00
C PRO A 81 7.05 -11.75 5.25
N LEU A 82 6.33 -12.85 5.49
CA LEU A 82 4.97 -13.05 4.97
C LEU A 82 4.01 -11.94 5.43
N THR A 83 4.29 -11.30 6.58
CA THR A 83 3.56 -10.15 7.10
C THR A 83 4.48 -8.95 7.20
N TYR A 84 4.17 -7.86 6.51
CA TYR A 84 4.91 -6.61 6.59
C TYR A 84 3.97 -5.40 6.60
N ALA A 85 4.45 -4.27 7.10
CA ALA A 85 3.72 -3.02 7.10
C ALA A 85 4.29 -2.06 6.05
N VAL A 86 3.44 -1.24 5.44
CA VAL A 86 3.83 -0.22 4.47
C VAL A 86 3.56 1.17 5.03
N CYS A 87 4.60 2.02 5.03
CA CYS A 87 4.53 3.36 5.58
C CYS A 87 3.61 4.23 4.73
N PRO A 88 2.64 4.92 5.34
CA PRO A 88 1.72 5.77 4.59
C PRO A 88 2.40 7.02 4.00
N PHE A 89 3.56 7.43 4.52
CA PHE A 89 4.26 8.66 4.12
C PHE A 89 5.27 8.45 2.98
N CYS A 90 6.16 7.48 3.11
CA CYS A 90 7.22 7.24 2.13
C CYS A 90 7.03 5.96 1.32
N ARG A 91 6.04 5.11 1.66
CA ARG A 91 5.79 3.79 1.05
C ARG A 91 6.91 2.78 1.30
N ALA A 92 7.78 3.05 2.26
CA ALA A 92 8.78 2.09 2.72
C ALA A 92 8.10 0.91 3.40
N ARG A 93 8.71 -0.27 3.28
CA ARG A 93 8.26 -1.46 3.99
C ARG A 93 9.04 -1.58 5.29
N ALA A 94 8.35 -2.03 6.32
CA ALA A 94 8.96 -2.36 7.59
C ALA A 94 8.44 -3.73 8.04
N TYR A 95 9.30 -4.44 8.75
CA TYR A 95 8.89 -5.61 9.51
C TYR A 95 7.88 -5.17 10.57
N VAL A 96 6.83 -5.95 10.74
CA VAL A 96 5.79 -5.68 11.74
C VAL A 96 5.47 -6.99 12.46
N VAL A 97 5.40 -6.92 13.78
CA VAL A 97 5.03 -8.06 14.64
C VAL A 97 3.53 -8.02 14.88
N ASP A 98 2.86 -9.17 14.86
CA ASP A 98 1.43 -9.25 15.18
C ASP A 98 1.12 -8.59 16.53
N GLY A 99 0.11 -7.72 16.54
CA GLY A 99 -0.31 -6.97 17.73
C GLY A 99 0.49 -5.69 17.98
N GLN A 100 1.43 -5.32 17.12
CA GLN A 100 2.15 -4.05 17.24
C GLN A 100 1.27 -2.87 16.84
N GLU A 101 0.89 -2.01 17.79
CA GLU A 101 -0.02 -0.88 17.54
C GLU A 101 0.65 0.32 16.86
N ASP A 102 1.95 0.53 17.08
CA ASP A 102 2.72 1.65 16.53
C ASP A 102 4.01 1.17 15.87
N LEU A 103 4.38 1.79 14.75
CA LEU A 103 5.63 1.51 14.04
C LEU A 103 6.32 2.81 13.62
N GLU A 104 7.64 2.87 13.82
CA GLU A 104 8.49 3.94 13.30
C GLU A 104 9.06 3.55 11.94
N CYS A 105 8.99 4.47 10.98
CA CYS A 105 9.50 4.22 9.65
C CYS A 105 11.04 4.28 9.61
N PRO A 106 11.73 3.24 9.11
CA PRO A 106 13.20 3.28 9.01
C PRO A 106 13.71 4.37 8.05
N GLU A 107 12.92 4.71 7.02
CA GLU A 107 13.27 5.68 5.97
C GLU A 107 12.92 7.12 6.37
N CYS A 108 11.67 7.39 6.76
CA CYS A 108 11.21 8.76 7.05
C CYS A 108 11.17 9.11 8.54
N LYS A 109 11.50 8.16 9.43
CA LYS A 109 11.54 8.32 10.90
C LYS A 109 10.22 8.80 11.53
N LYS A 110 9.10 8.68 10.81
CA LYS A 110 7.77 8.98 11.34
C LYS A 110 7.21 7.78 12.07
N LYS A 111 6.73 8.00 13.29
CA LYS A 111 5.98 7.03 14.09
C LYS A 111 4.49 7.19 13.82
N SER A 112 3.80 6.08 13.57
CA SER A 112 2.36 6.07 13.32
C SER A 112 1.72 4.74 13.68
N ARG A 113 0.40 4.76 13.85
CA ARG A 113 -0.38 3.58 14.21
C ARG A 113 -0.41 2.55 13.08
N VAL A 114 -0.53 1.28 13.42
CA VAL A 114 -0.61 0.16 12.49
C VAL A 114 -2.07 -0.28 12.34
N ASP A 115 -2.56 -0.26 11.11
CA ASP A 115 -3.91 -0.68 10.76
C ASP A 115 -3.94 -2.20 10.52
N TRP A 116 -4.23 -2.94 11.59
CA TRP A 116 -4.46 -4.38 11.55
C TRP A 116 -5.87 -4.75 11.11
N GLU A 117 -6.84 -3.87 11.32
CA GLU A 117 -8.25 -4.11 11.03
C GLU A 117 -8.48 -4.23 9.52
N ASN A 118 -7.82 -3.37 8.75
CA ASN A 118 -7.90 -3.40 7.29
C ASN A 118 -6.65 -4.02 6.66
N ALA A 119 -6.09 -5.07 7.28
CA ALA A 119 -4.96 -5.79 6.69
C ALA A 119 -5.29 -6.29 5.28
N CYS A 120 -4.34 -6.08 4.38
CA CYS A 120 -4.48 -6.34 2.96
C CYS A 120 -4.05 -7.74 2.57
#